data_AF-A0A395NB10-F1
#
_entry.id   AF-A0A395NB10-F1
#
_cell.length_a   1.000
_cell.length_b   1.000
_cell.length_c   1.000
_cell.angle_alpha   90.00
_cell.angle_beta   90.00
_cell.angle_gamma   90.00
#
_symmetry.space_group_name_H-M   'P 1'
#
loop_
_entity.id
_entity.type
_entity.pdbx_description
1 polymer ?
#
loop_
_entity_poly.entity_id
_entity_poly.type
_entity_poly.pdbx_seq_one_letter_code
_entity_poly.pdbx_strand_id
1 'polypeptide(L)'
;MKATLVYLHLALSAIGIDGALANASTPLAEIQLVKTNRFTQIWNDQGSGGDIDVKFWDAVKQGNLRPLGSTCNPSYAGIDNGTGYAYLIGTTTAASSSANPAVKSPTGYNKIWTDKGSGARANGSLWRPNCPLGYVSLGDVAQNGWGEPSTSRVWCLRVDLAEEAGYGSSPIWWDKGSGSDKDVSVWEIHRSIESRSHVFGAFRANEGYGRPDISHAIVPQALESI
;
A
#
# COMPACT_ATOMS: atom_id res chain seq x y z
N MET A 1 15.63 -14.19 35.77
CA MET A 1 15.78 -15.04 34.57
C MET A 1 15.85 -14.12 33.37
N LYS A 2 17.05 -13.84 32.87
CA LYS A 2 17.28 -13.12 31.61
C LYS A 2 17.59 -14.18 30.57
N ALA A 3 16.76 -14.29 29.53
CA ALA A 3 17.04 -15.15 28.40
C ALA A 3 18.06 -14.43 27.49
N THR A 4 19.28 -14.95 27.47
CA THR A 4 20.32 -14.59 26.52
C THR A 4 19.94 -15.19 25.17
N LEU A 5 19.57 -14.35 24.20
CA LEU A 5 19.31 -14.80 22.83
C LEU A 5 20.65 -14.85 22.08
N VAL A 6 21.03 -16.06 21.67
CA VAL A 6 22.24 -16.36 20.89
C VAL A 6 22.02 -15.87 19.47
N TYR A 7 22.77 -14.86 19.03
CA TYR A 7 22.85 -14.46 17.62
C TYR A 7 23.81 -15.40 16.90
N LEU A 8 23.31 -16.25 16.01
CA LEU A 8 24.12 -17.03 15.09
C LEU A 8 24.48 -16.14 13.89
N HIS A 9 25.70 -15.58 13.90
CA HIS A 9 26.32 -15.06 12.69
C HIS A 9 26.70 -16.25 11.80
N LEU A 10 25.96 -16.46 10.70
CA LEU A 10 26.45 -17.28 9.60
C LEU A 10 27.47 -16.46 8.82
N ALA A 11 28.74 -16.72 9.10
CA ALA A 11 29.86 -16.27 8.28
C ALA A 11 29.83 -17.03 6.94
N LEU A 12 29.56 -16.32 5.84
CA LEU A 12 29.87 -16.84 4.51
C LEU A 12 31.40 -16.81 4.35
N SER A 13 32.05 -17.97 4.45
CA SER A 13 33.46 -18.12 4.10
C SER A 13 33.58 -18.28 2.59
N ALA A 14 34.46 -17.48 2.01
CA ALA A 14 34.70 -17.37 0.58
C ALA A 14 35.33 -18.64 -0.01
N ILE A 15 34.82 -19.07 -1.18
CA ILE A 15 35.59 -19.81 -2.18
C ILE A 15 35.94 -18.80 -3.27
N GLY A 16 37.24 -18.55 -3.45
CA GLY A 16 37.77 -17.53 -4.34
C GLY A 16 37.49 -17.80 -5.81
N ILE A 17 36.92 -16.78 -6.47
CA ILE A 17 37.15 -16.44 -7.86
C ILE A 17 37.22 -14.91 -7.93
N ASP A 18 38.44 -14.38 -7.99
CA ASP A 18 38.70 -12.95 -8.22
C ASP A 18 38.28 -12.59 -9.65
N GLY A 19 37.22 -11.79 -9.77
CA GLY A 19 36.72 -11.28 -11.04
C GLY A 19 35.35 -10.64 -10.91
N ALA A 20 35.31 -9.37 -10.53
CA ALA A 20 34.14 -8.48 -10.51
C ALA A 20 33.02 -8.82 -9.49
N LEU A 21 33.29 -8.60 -8.20
CA LEU A 21 32.21 -8.24 -7.28
C LEU A 21 31.95 -6.74 -7.44
N ALA A 22 31.01 -6.39 -8.32
CA ALA A 22 30.40 -5.08 -8.30
C ALA A 22 29.87 -4.80 -6.88
N ASN A 23 30.01 -3.56 -6.39
CA ASN A 23 29.37 -3.05 -5.18
C ASN A 23 27.84 -3.06 -5.33
N ALA A 24 27.23 -4.24 -5.44
CA ALA A 24 25.79 -4.41 -5.40
C ALA A 24 25.36 -4.21 -3.95
N SER A 25 24.93 -2.99 -3.63
CA SER A 25 24.15 -2.74 -2.42
C SER A 25 22.99 -3.73 -2.40
N THR A 26 22.75 -4.40 -1.28
CA THR A 26 21.59 -5.28 -1.15
C THR A 26 20.33 -4.43 -1.40
N PRO A 27 19.39 -4.86 -2.26
CA PRO A 27 18.21 -4.06 -2.60
C PRO A 27 17.45 -3.57 -1.35
N LEU A 28 17.44 -4.38 -0.31
CA LEU A 28 16.82 -4.07 0.99
C LEU A 28 17.50 -2.93 1.77
N ALA A 29 18.79 -2.64 1.52
CA ALA A 29 19.48 -1.52 2.16
C ALA A 29 19.02 -0.14 1.63
N GLU A 30 18.26 -0.11 0.53
CA GLU A 30 17.79 1.12 -0.10
C GLU A 30 16.42 1.58 0.43
N ILE A 31 15.63 0.68 1.02
CA ILE A 31 14.28 1.00 1.53
C ILE A 31 14.29 1.27 3.04
N GLN A 32 13.58 2.31 3.44
CA GLN A 32 13.15 2.51 4.82
C GLN A 32 11.65 2.20 4.90
N LEU A 33 11.28 1.16 5.64
CA LEU A 33 9.90 0.76 5.85
C LEU A 33 9.53 0.91 7.33
N VAL A 34 8.45 1.63 7.62
CA VAL A 34 8.00 1.91 8.99
C VAL A 34 6.53 1.59 9.14
N LYS A 35 6.19 0.74 10.12
CA LYS A 35 4.80 0.49 10.52
C LYS A 35 4.26 1.68 11.30
N THR A 36 3.06 2.13 10.99
CA THR A 36 2.38 3.25 11.67
C THR A 36 0.92 2.90 11.97
N ASN A 37 0.37 3.50 13.02
CA ASN A 37 -1.04 3.44 13.39
C ASN A 37 -1.70 4.84 13.38
N ARG A 38 -1.05 5.83 12.77
CA ARG A 38 -1.54 7.20 12.67
C ARG A 38 -2.25 7.40 11.34
N PHE A 39 -3.50 7.82 11.38
CA PHE A 39 -4.34 7.95 10.19
C PHE A 39 -5.06 9.30 10.10
N THR A 40 -5.50 9.64 8.89
CA THR A 40 -6.44 10.73 8.61
C THR A 40 -7.60 10.17 7.80
N GLN A 41 -8.82 10.42 8.26
CA GLN A 41 -10.03 10.00 7.54
C GLN A 41 -10.14 10.78 6.23
N ILE A 42 -10.42 10.07 5.15
CA ILE A 42 -10.53 10.66 3.81
C ILE A 42 -11.99 10.76 3.37
N TRP A 43 -12.70 9.63 3.41
CA TRP A 43 -14.07 9.53 2.92
C TRP A 43 -14.78 8.36 3.61
N ASN A 44 -16.11 8.41 3.66
CA ASN A 44 -16.98 7.31 4.07
C ASN A 44 -18.27 7.39 3.26
N ASP A 45 -18.96 6.27 3.12
CA ASP A 45 -20.14 6.16 2.28
C ASP A 45 -21.45 6.51 3.03
N GLN A 46 -21.38 7.20 4.17
CA GLN A 46 -22.57 7.48 4.97
C GLN A 46 -23.66 8.19 4.17
N GLY A 47 -24.83 7.57 4.11
CA GLY A 47 -25.98 8.04 3.34
C GLY A 47 -26.14 7.40 1.96
N SER A 48 -25.19 6.56 1.53
CA SER A 48 -25.22 5.89 0.22
C SER A 48 -26.37 4.89 0.06
N GLY A 49 -26.86 4.31 1.16
CA GLY A 49 -27.78 3.18 1.11
C GLY A 49 -27.14 1.87 0.63
N GLY A 50 -25.81 1.84 0.48
CA GLY A 50 -25.05 0.64 0.15
C GLY A 50 -25.17 -0.46 1.20
N ASP A 51 -24.96 -1.70 0.77
CA ASP A 51 -25.17 -2.87 1.63
C ASP A 51 -24.08 -3.00 2.73
N ILE A 52 -22.95 -2.33 2.56
CA ILE A 52 -21.80 -2.37 3.46
C ILE A 52 -21.29 -0.94 3.71
N ASP A 53 -21.27 -0.53 4.98
CA ASP A 53 -20.64 0.72 5.40
C ASP A 53 -19.11 0.66 5.22
N VAL A 54 -18.49 1.78 4.89
CA VAL A 54 -17.03 1.88 4.80
C VAL A 54 -16.50 3.23 5.23
N LYS A 55 -15.29 3.21 5.76
CA LYS A 55 -14.50 4.42 6.00
C LYS A 55 -13.07 4.23 5.51
N PHE A 56 -12.63 5.16 4.66
CA PHE A 56 -11.31 5.21 4.06
C PHE A 56 -10.37 6.15 4.80
N TRP A 57 -9.10 5.76 4.85
CA TRP A 57 -8.06 6.41 5.63
C TRP A 57 -6.75 6.46 4.88
N ASP A 58 -6.00 7.54 5.07
CA ASP A 58 -4.59 7.59 4.73
C ASP A 58 -3.75 7.49 5.99
N ALA A 59 -2.63 6.76 5.91
CA ALA A 59 -1.62 6.84 6.94
C ALA A 59 -0.91 8.21 6.91
N VAL A 60 -0.65 8.77 8.08
CA VAL A 60 0.01 10.07 8.21
C VAL A 60 1.49 9.93 7.85
N LYS A 61 1.94 10.72 6.88
CA LYS A 61 3.34 10.80 6.43
C LYS A 61 4.28 11.16 7.60
N GLN A 62 5.52 10.68 7.55
CA GLN A 62 6.54 10.95 8.57
C GLN A 62 7.86 11.33 7.90
N GLY A 63 8.26 12.60 8.01
CA GLY A 63 9.42 13.11 7.27
C GLY A 63 9.27 12.87 5.76
N ASN A 64 10.23 12.17 5.15
CA ASN A 64 10.18 11.79 3.73
C ASN A 64 9.40 10.49 3.45
N LEU A 65 8.91 9.81 4.50
CA LEU A 65 8.17 8.57 4.37
C LEU A 65 6.70 8.86 4.02
N ARG A 66 6.19 8.16 3.00
CA ARG A 66 4.79 8.28 2.55
C ARG A 66 4.10 6.92 2.58
N PRO A 67 2.77 6.90 2.71
CA PRO A 67 2.00 5.68 2.55
C PRO A 67 2.15 5.09 1.15
N LEU A 68 1.80 3.81 1.06
CA LEU A 68 1.84 3.00 -0.16
C LEU A 68 0.49 2.95 -0.89
N GLY A 69 -0.56 3.39 -0.22
CA GLY A 69 -1.95 3.43 -0.64
C GLY A 69 -2.81 3.91 0.53
N SER A 70 -4.11 4.07 0.29
CA SER A 70 -5.08 4.21 1.37
C SER A 70 -5.44 2.84 1.95
N THR A 71 -6.05 2.84 3.13
CA THR A 71 -6.70 1.65 3.73
C THR A 71 -8.16 1.97 4.02
N CYS A 72 -8.96 0.95 4.35
CA CYS A 72 -10.36 1.13 4.73
C CYS A 72 -10.81 0.12 5.78
N ASN A 73 -11.88 0.47 6.48
CA ASN A 73 -12.56 -0.38 7.44
C ASN A 73 -14.01 -0.56 6.97
N PRO A 74 -14.56 -1.79 6.90
CA PRO A 74 -15.93 -2.06 6.46
C PRO A 74 -16.95 -1.78 7.58
N SER A 75 -16.83 -0.59 8.17
CA SER A 75 -17.76 0.01 9.11
C SER A 75 -17.40 1.49 9.27
N TYR A 76 -18.25 2.26 9.95
CA TYR A 76 -17.90 3.62 10.37
C TYR A 76 -16.94 3.69 11.57
N ALA A 77 -16.50 2.57 12.15
CA ALA A 77 -15.54 2.57 13.24
C ALA A 77 -14.17 3.12 12.80
N GLY A 78 -13.52 3.85 13.70
CA GLY A 78 -12.18 4.38 13.51
C GLY A 78 -11.10 3.30 13.58
N ILE A 79 -10.01 3.49 12.82
CA ILE A 79 -8.81 2.65 12.89
C ILE A 79 -7.63 3.35 13.57
N ASP A 80 -7.78 4.65 13.83
CA ASP A 80 -6.81 5.58 14.42
C ASP A 80 -6.69 5.47 15.95
N ASN A 81 -7.49 4.60 16.56
CA ASN A 81 -7.42 4.23 17.99
C ASN A 81 -6.45 3.08 18.29
N GLY A 82 -5.52 2.79 17.36
CA GLY A 82 -4.51 1.73 17.51
C GLY A 82 -4.94 0.34 17.01
N THR A 83 -6.15 0.21 16.45
CA THR A 83 -6.63 -1.06 15.87
C THR A 83 -6.13 -1.29 14.45
N GLY A 84 -5.91 -0.22 13.67
CA GLY A 84 -5.35 -0.31 12.32
C GLY A 84 -3.84 -0.13 12.29
N TYR A 85 -3.24 -0.60 11.20
CA TYR A 85 -1.87 -0.28 10.84
C TYR A 85 -1.68 -0.22 9.33
N ALA A 86 -0.67 0.52 8.91
CA ALA A 86 -0.19 0.60 7.54
C ALA A 86 1.33 0.78 7.56
N TYR A 87 1.95 0.74 6.38
CA TYR A 87 3.37 1.00 6.22
C TYR A 87 3.61 2.32 5.48
N LEU A 88 4.62 3.05 5.96
CA LEU A 88 5.24 4.15 5.25
C LEU A 88 6.56 3.66 4.65
N ILE A 89 6.85 4.10 3.43
CA ILE A 89 8.09 3.76 2.74
C ILE A 89 8.88 5.03 2.40
N GLY A 90 10.19 4.90 2.23
CA GLY A 90 11.03 5.89 1.59
C GLY A 90 12.39 5.32 1.24
N THR A 91 13.27 6.16 0.71
CA THR A 91 14.67 5.80 0.46
C THR A 91 15.48 5.99 1.73
N THR A 92 16.41 5.07 2.03
CA THR A 92 17.37 5.25 3.14
C THR A 92 18.28 6.46 2.88
N THR A 93 18.82 7.06 3.94
CA THR A 93 19.74 8.20 3.82
C THR A 93 20.93 7.87 2.93
N ALA A 94 21.47 6.65 3.03
CA ALA A 94 22.59 6.18 2.23
C ALA A 94 22.28 6.10 0.73
N ALA A 95 21.04 5.78 0.35
CA ALA A 95 20.60 5.66 -1.04
C ALA A 95 19.91 6.93 -1.58
N SER A 96 19.74 7.97 -0.76
CA SER A 96 18.99 9.18 -1.10
C SER A 96 19.60 10.02 -2.24
N SER A 97 20.91 9.90 -2.47
CA SER A 97 21.63 10.56 -3.56
C SER A 97 21.74 9.70 -4.83
N SER A 98 21.15 8.50 -4.86
CA SER A 98 21.16 7.63 -6.03
C SER A 98 20.42 8.27 -7.21
N ALA A 99 20.98 8.16 -8.41
CA ALA A 99 20.30 8.53 -9.66
C ALA A 99 19.01 7.72 -9.89
N ASN A 100 18.89 6.57 -9.21
CA ASN A 100 17.73 5.69 -9.28
C ASN A 100 17.23 5.39 -7.86
N PRO A 101 16.52 6.33 -7.19
CA PRO A 101 16.09 6.16 -5.80
C PRO A 101 15.09 5.01 -5.65
N ALA A 102 15.01 4.41 -4.45
CA ALA A 102 14.06 3.33 -4.17
C ALA A 102 12.60 3.73 -4.44
N VAL A 103 12.25 5.00 -4.19
CA VAL A 103 10.89 5.51 -4.38
C VAL A 103 10.85 6.72 -5.31
N LYS A 104 9.74 6.86 -6.05
CA LYS A 104 9.41 8.04 -6.86
C LYS A 104 7.94 8.40 -6.72
N SER A 105 7.63 9.69 -6.87
CA SER A 105 6.23 10.15 -6.88
C SER A 105 5.55 9.56 -8.13
N PRO A 106 4.26 9.22 -8.05
CA PRO A 106 3.48 8.99 -9.27
C PRO A 106 3.49 10.22 -10.17
N THR A 107 3.35 10.02 -11.47
CA THR A 107 3.22 11.10 -12.48
C THR A 107 1.79 11.62 -12.61
N GLY A 108 0.82 10.92 -12.01
CA GLY A 108 -0.59 11.23 -11.99
C GLY A 108 -1.38 10.03 -11.47
N TYR A 109 -2.68 9.99 -11.72
CA TYR A 109 -3.56 8.91 -11.29
C TYR A 109 -4.62 8.58 -12.36
N ASN A 110 -4.95 7.29 -12.46
CA ASN A 110 -6.12 6.83 -13.20
C ASN A 110 -7.32 6.71 -12.26
N LYS A 111 -8.44 7.34 -12.62
CA LYS A 111 -9.70 7.23 -11.88
C LYS A 111 -10.27 5.83 -12.04
N ILE A 112 -10.59 5.18 -10.93
CA ILE A 112 -11.26 3.87 -10.91
C ILE A 112 -12.76 4.08 -10.70
N TRP A 113 -13.11 4.85 -9.68
CA TRP A 113 -14.51 4.99 -9.26
C TRP A 113 -14.79 6.35 -8.62
N THR A 114 -16.04 6.77 -8.66
CA THR A 114 -16.59 7.92 -7.93
C THR A 114 -17.94 7.53 -7.36
N ASP A 115 -18.27 8.03 -6.18
CA ASP A 115 -19.57 7.82 -5.52
C ASP A 115 -20.73 8.62 -6.15
N LYS A 116 -20.53 9.14 -7.36
CA LYS A 116 -21.54 9.90 -8.08
C LYS A 116 -22.77 9.02 -8.30
N GLY A 117 -23.93 9.50 -7.87
CA GLY A 117 -25.19 8.74 -7.91
C GLY A 117 -25.52 8.05 -6.58
N SER A 118 -24.56 7.89 -5.68
CA SER A 118 -24.75 7.13 -4.44
C SER A 118 -25.71 7.77 -3.44
N GLY A 119 -25.83 9.10 -3.44
CA GLY A 119 -26.52 9.82 -2.36
C GLY A 119 -25.74 9.89 -1.04
N ALA A 120 -24.48 9.43 -1.01
CA ALA A 120 -23.58 9.64 0.13
C ALA A 120 -23.46 11.13 0.50
N ARG A 121 -23.32 11.41 1.79
CA ARG A 121 -23.29 12.78 2.33
C ARG A 121 -22.07 13.59 1.90
N ALA A 122 -21.00 12.92 1.51
CA ALA A 122 -19.76 13.52 1.03
C ALA A 122 -19.36 12.82 -0.25
N ASN A 123 -18.77 13.57 -1.19
CA ASN A 123 -18.26 13.01 -2.43
C ASN A 123 -16.96 12.24 -2.19
N GLY A 124 -16.80 11.10 -2.85
CA GLY A 124 -15.67 10.19 -2.73
C GLY A 124 -15.24 9.61 -4.06
N SER A 125 -13.95 9.26 -4.17
CA SER A 125 -13.44 8.57 -5.35
C SER A 125 -12.21 7.71 -5.04
N LEU A 126 -11.97 6.72 -5.90
CA LEU A 126 -10.84 5.78 -5.81
C LEU A 126 -9.95 5.88 -7.06
N TRP A 127 -8.64 5.83 -6.86
CA TRP A 127 -7.65 6.13 -7.89
C TRP A 127 -6.44 5.21 -7.84
N ARG A 128 -5.92 4.82 -9.01
CA ARG A 128 -4.66 4.08 -9.15
C ARG A 128 -3.52 5.04 -9.46
N PRO A 129 -2.40 5.03 -8.70
CA PRO A 129 -1.23 5.83 -9.04
C PRO A 129 -0.59 5.39 -10.37
N ASN A 130 -0.27 6.35 -11.22
CA ASN A 130 0.51 6.16 -12.45
C ASN A 130 1.99 6.28 -12.11
N CYS A 131 2.71 5.17 -12.10
CA CYS A 131 4.11 5.16 -11.70
C CYS A 131 5.06 5.44 -12.87
N PRO A 132 6.19 6.15 -12.63
CA PRO A 132 7.24 6.27 -13.63
C PRO A 132 7.76 4.91 -14.10
N LEU A 133 8.36 4.87 -15.30
CA LEU A 133 8.98 3.66 -15.83
C LEU A 133 10.00 3.08 -14.83
N GLY A 134 9.92 1.77 -14.59
CA GLY A 134 10.75 1.06 -13.61
C GLY A 134 10.23 1.13 -12.17
N TYR A 135 9.04 1.68 -11.95
CA TYR A 135 8.38 1.75 -10.64
C TYR A 135 6.95 1.21 -10.71
N VAL A 136 6.44 0.74 -9.57
CA VAL A 136 5.12 0.15 -9.41
C VAL A 136 4.41 0.76 -8.21
N SER A 137 3.08 0.86 -8.27
CA SER A 137 2.25 1.29 -7.13
C SER A 137 1.99 0.11 -6.21
N LEU A 138 1.81 0.34 -4.91
CA LEU A 138 1.61 -0.73 -3.93
C LEU A 138 0.20 -0.73 -3.32
N GLY A 139 -0.63 0.22 -3.74
CA GLY A 139 -2.01 0.35 -3.31
C GLY A 139 -2.69 1.47 -4.11
N ASP A 140 -4.01 1.45 -4.09
CA ASP A 140 -4.83 2.51 -4.64
C ASP A 140 -5.14 3.55 -3.53
N VAL A 141 -5.61 4.73 -3.91
CA VAL A 141 -5.90 5.81 -2.97
C VAL A 141 -7.36 6.22 -3.02
N ALA A 142 -7.92 6.50 -1.85
CA ALA A 142 -9.22 7.16 -1.73
C ALA A 142 -9.03 8.67 -1.74
N GLN A 143 -10.04 9.41 -2.18
CA GLN A 143 -10.01 10.86 -2.28
C GLN A 143 -11.33 11.47 -1.83
N ASN A 144 -11.25 12.53 -1.04
CA ASN A 144 -12.41 13.38 -0.73
C ASN A 144 -12.68 14.27 -1.95
N GLY A 145 -13.86 14.13 -2.54
CA GLY A 145 -14.23 14.71 -3.82
C GLY A 145 -13.80 13.85 -5.03
N TRP A 146 -14.05 14.36 -6.23
CA TRP A 146 -13.81 13.66 -7.52
C TRP A 146 -12.63 14.21 -8.33
N GLY A 147 -11.89 15.16 -7.75
CA GLY A 147 -10.66 15.71 -8.33
C GLY A 147 -9.49 14.74 -8.17
N GLU A 148 -8.51 14.83 -9.06
CA GLU A 148 -7.32 13.97 -9.01
C GLU A 148 -6.51 14.21 -7.71
N PRO A 149 -6.00 13.15 -7.04
CA PRO A 149 -5.15 13.29 -5.86
C PRO A 149 -3.80 13.96 -6.16
N SER A 150 -3.18 14.56 -5.15
CA SER A 150 -1.81 15.08 -5.26
C SER A 150 -0.80 13.95 -5.52
N THR A 151 0.16 14.15 -6.42
CA THR A 151 1.29 13.23 -6.64
C THR A 151 2.24 13.12 -5.44
N SER A 152 2.09 13.99 -4.43
CA SER A 152 2.82 13.90 -3.17
C SER A 152 2.20 12.92 -2.17
N ARG A 153 1.05 12.31 -2.47
CA ARG A 153 0.22 11.54 -1.52
C ARG A 153 0.84 10.21 -1.12
N VAL A 154 1.34 9.45 -2.11
CA VAL A 154 1.97 8.14 -1.92
C VAL A 154 3.34 8.08 -2.61
N TRP A 155 4.05 6.99 -2.41
CA TRP A 155 5.21 6.62 -3.22
C TRP A 155 4.89 5.44 -4.16
N CYS A 156 5.49 5.47 -5.34
CA CYS A 156 5.76 4.28 -6.14
C CYS A 156 7.11 3.69 -5.71
N LEU A 157 7.25 2.37 -5.77
CA LEU A 157 8.48 1.63 -5.44
C LEU A 157 9.15 1.13 -6.71
N ARG A 158 10.47 1.11 -6.72
CA ARG A 158 11.24 0.53 -7.82
C ARG A 158 10.93 -0.96 -7.95
N VAL A 159 10.76 -1.46 -9.17
CA VAL A 159 10.22 -2.82 -9.42
C VAL A 159 11.08 -3.95 -8.87
N ASP A 160 12.40 -3.77 -8.81
CA ASP A 160 13.36 -4.73 -8.23
C ASP A 160 13.30 -4.83 -6.70
N LEU A 161 12.63 -3.87 -6.05
CA LEU A 161 12.42 -3.82 -4.60
C LEU A 161 11.03 -4.32 -4.20
N ALA A 162 10.22 -4.73 -5.18
CA ALA A 162 8.86 -5.20 -5.00
C ALA A 162 8.79 -6.73 -5.13
N GLU A 163 7.78 -7.32 -4.50
CA GLU A 163 7.42 -8.73 -4.64
C GLU A 163 5.91 -8.87 -4.86
N GLU A 164 5.53 -9.99 -5.47
CA GLU A 164 4.13 -10.37 -5.65
C GLU A 164 3.47 -10.70 -4.31
N ALA A 165 2.19 -10.39 -4.21
CA ALA A 165 1.36 -10.60 -3.05
C ALA A 165 0.01 -11.22 -3.43
N GLY A 166 -0.84 -11.42 -2.44
CA GLY A 166 -2.20 -11.92 -2.62
C GLY A 166 -3.25 -10.90 -2.20
N TYR A 167 -4.50 -11.33 -2.27
CA TYR A 167 -5.65 -10.64 -1.69
C TYR A 167 -6.26 -11.48 -0.58
N GLY A 168 -7.03 -10.84 0.30
CA GLY A 168 -7.97 -11.54 1.17
C GLY A 168 -8.96 -12.42 0.39
N SER A 169 -9.64 -13.34 1.09
CA SER A 169 -10.61 -14.26 0.49
C SER A 169 -11.89 -13.58 0.00
N SER A 170 -12.16 -12.36 0.47
CA SER A 170 -13.33 -11.55 0.14
C SER A 170 -12.93 -10.07 0.01
N PRO A 171 -13.72 -9.24 -0.71
CA PRO A 171 -13.51 -7.80 -0.69
C PRO A 171 -13.70 -7.26 0.74
N ILE A 172 -12.97 -6.19 1.07
CA ILE A 172 -13.25 -5.38 2.25
C ILE A 172 -14.57 -4.65 2.05
N TRP A 173 -14.79 -4.09 0.86
CA TRP A 173 -15.97 -3.28 0.54
C TRP A 173 -16.33 -3.36 -0.95
N TRP A 174 -17.57 -3.03 -1.28
CA TRP A 174 -18.07 -2.80 -2.64
C TRP A 174 -19.28 -1.86 -2.58
N ASP A 175 -19.65 -1.27 -3.70
CA ASP A 175 -20.66 -0.20 -3.76
C ASP A 175 -22.05 -0.63 -4.23
N LYS A 176 -22.31 -1.93 -4.44
CA LYS A 176 -23.67 -2.43 -4.71
C LYS A 176 -24.65 -1.93 -3.64
N GLY A 177 -25.88 -1.63 -4.10
CA GLY A 177 -26.91 -1.00 -3.30
C GLY A 177 -26.77 0.52 -3.20
N SER A 178 -25.58 1.10 -3.45
CA SER A 178 -25.39 2.55 -3.33
C SER A 178 -26.12 3.35 -4.41
N GLY A 179 -26.28 2.80 -5.62
CA GLY A 179 -26.81 3.54 -6.77
C GLY A 179 -25.78 4.43 -7.49
N SER A 180 -24.49 4.24 -7.23
CA SER A 180 -23.41 4.90 -7.96
C SER A 180 -23.45 4.60 -9.48
N ASP A 181 -23.02 5.55 -10.30
CA ASP A 181 -23.00 5.45 -11.78
C ASP A 181 -22.11 4.29 -12.29
N LYS A 182 -21.14 3.88 -11.48
CA LYS A 182 -20.17 2.82 -11.76
C LYS A 182 -20.08 1.89 -10.57
N ASP A 183 -19.76 0.63 -10.82
CA ASP A 183 -19.51 -0.37 -9.79
C ASP A 183 -18.03 -0.44 -9.37
N VAL A 184 -17.77 -0.82 -8.12
CA VAL A 184 -16.43 -1.06 -7.60
C VAL A 184 -16.40 -2.12 -6.52
N SER A 185 -15.27 -2.81 -6.39
CA SER A 185 -14.92 -3.58 -5.21
C SER A 185 -13.51 -3.25 -4.75
N VAL A 186 -13.28 -3.35 -3.44
CA VAL A 186 -12.06 -2.97 -2.75
C VAL A 186 -11.54 -4.17 -1.97
N TRP A 187 -10.29 -4.54 -2.22
CA TRP A 187 -9.67 -5.77 -1.74
C TRP A 187 -8.40 -5.48 -0.95
N GLU A 188 -8.28 -6.07 0.23
CA GLU A 188 -7.09 -5.95 1.07
C GLU A 188 -5.91 -6.67 0.43
N ILE A 189 -4.76 -6.00 0.34
CA ILE A 189 -3.52 -6.65 -0.09
C ILE A 189 -2.97 -7.44 1.09
N HIS A 190 -2.68 -8.71 0.84
CA HIS A 190 -2.19 -9.66 1.81
C HIS A 190 -0.80 -10.15 1.40
N ARG A 191 0.13 -10.12 2.35
CA ARG A 191 1.44 -10.73 2.18
C ARG A 191 1.45 -12.14 2.77
N SER A 192 2.11 -13.06 2.08
CA SER A 192 2.36 -14.41 2.61
C SER A 192 3.72 -14.45 3.31
N ILE A 193 3.74 -14.61 4.63
CA ILE A 193 4.95 -14.79 5.43
C ILE A 193 4.82 -16.13 6.15
N GLU A 194 5.79 -17.04 5.99
CA GLU A 194 5.79 -18.36 6.66
C GLU A 194 4.46 -19.13 6.50
N SER A 195 3.88 -19.10 5.30
CA SER A 195 2.57 -19.69 4.98
C SER A 195 1.38 -19.07 5.73
N ARG A 196 1.55 -17.93 6.39
CA ARG A 196 0.49 -17.12 7.00
C ARG A 196 0.21 -15.90 6.16
N SER A 197 -1.07 -15.54 6.10
CA SER A 197 -1.52 -14.34 5.40
C SER A 197 -1.55 -13.17 6.38
N HIS A 198 -0.84 -12.09 6.04
CA HIS A 198 -0.77 -10.87 6.83
C HIS A 198 -1.33 -9.70 6.03
N VAL A 199 -2.22 -8.93 6.66
CA VAL A 199 -2.72 -7.67 6.12
C VAL A 199 -1.56 -6.70 5.89
N PHE A 200 -1.50 -6.13 4.69
CA PHE A 200 -0.47 -5.15 4.36
C PHE A 200 -0.84 -3.73 4.81
N GLY A 201 -2.13 -3.42 4.96
CA GLY A 201 -2.59 -2.07 5.29
C GLY A 201 -2.67 -1.13 4.08
N ALA A 202 -2.92 -1.70 2.89
CA ALA A 202 -3.31 -1.00 1.68
C ALA A 202 -4.29 -1.88 0.87
N PHE A 203 -5.09 -1.27 -0.01
CA PHE A 203 -6.05 -1.99 -0.85
C PHE A 203 -5.79 -1.83 -2.35
N ARG A 204 -6.42 -2.71 -3.14
CA ARG A 204 -6.68 -2.50 -4.57
C ARG A 204 -8.17 -2.42 -4.85
N ALA A 205 -8.55 -1.48 -5.70
CA ALA A 205 -9.90 -1.37 -6.23
C ALA A 205 -9.98 -1.96 -7.64
N ASN A 206 -11.15 -2.47 -8.00
CA ASN A 206 -11.46 -2.97 -9.33
C ASN A 206 -12.77 -2.37 -9.81
N GLU A 207 -12.85 -1.93 -11.07
CA GLU A 207 -14.13 -1.57 -11.68
C GLU A 207 -15.00 -2.83 -11.78
N GLY A 208 -16.19 -2.79 -11.17
CA GLY A 208 -17.04 -3.96 -10.96
C GLY A 208 -16.77 -4.72 -9.67
N TYR A 209 -17.62 -5.71 -9.40
CA TYR A 209 -17.62 -6.46 -8.14
C TYR A 209 -16.61 -7.62 -8.07
N GLY A 210 -15.85 -7.84 -9.14
CA GLY A 210 -14.83 -8.89 -9.22
C GLY A 210 -13.53 -8.52 -8.51
N ARG A 211 -12.73 -9.52 -8.17
CA ARG A 211 -11.37 -9.31 -7.63
C ARG A 211 -10.47 -8.62 -8.67
N PRO A 212 -9.62 -7.65 -8.27
CA PRO A 212 -8.60 -7.10 -9.16
C PRO A 212 -7.67 -8.18 -9.71
N ASP A 213 -7.04 -7.88 -10.84
CA ASP A 213 -5.99 -8.72 -11.41
C ASP A 213 -4.85 -8.92 -10.39
N ILE A 214 -4.38 -10.15 -10.24
CA ILE A 214 -3.36 -10.51 -9.23
C ILE A 214 -2.04 -9.76 -9.45
N SER A 215 -1.72 -9.35 -10.68
CA SER A 215 -0.53 -8.55 -10.99
C SER A 215 -0.51 -7.18 -10.31
N HIS A 216 -1.63 -6.73 -9.74
CA HIS A 216 -1.71 -5.50 -8.95
C HIS A 216 -1.46 -5.72 -7.45
N ALA A 217 -1.45 -6.95 -6.97
CA ALA A 217 -1.12 -7.28 -5.58
C ALA A 217 0.41 -7.29 -5.42
N ILE A 218 0.95 -6.17 -4.95
CA ILE A 218 2.40 -5.94 -4.85
C ILE A 218 2.72 -5.36 -3.47
N VAL A 219 3.78 -5.87 -2.85
CA VAL A 219 4.31 -5.37 -1.57
C VAL A 219 5.83 -5.15 -1.68
N PRO A 220 6.48 -4.43 -0.74
CA PRO A 220 7.94 -4.31 -0.72
C PRO A 220 8.55 -5.65 -0.34
N GLN A 221 9.70 -6.00 -0.93
CA GLN A 221 10.44 -7.21 -0.58
C GLN A 221 10.74 -7.30 0.92
N ALA A 222 10.77 -8.52 1.43
CA ALA A 222 10.88 -8.75 2.87
C ALA A 222 12.29 -8.41 3.31
N LEU A 223 12.43 -7.64 4.38
CA LEU A 223 13.52 -7.93 5.30
C LEU A 223 13.19 -9.31 5.87
N GLU A 224 13.92 -10.35 5.47
CA GLU A 224 13.82 -11.63 6.17
C GLU A 224 13.96 -11.33 7.67
N SER A 225 12.94 -11.72 8.45
CA SER A 225 12.66 -11.41 9.87
C SER A 225 12.00 -10.04 10.19
N ILE A 226 10.66 -10.05 10.29
CA ILE A 226 9.89 -9.19 11.22
C ILE A 226 9.31 -10.08 12.30
#